data_AF-W1Y7X7-F1
#
_entry.id   AF-W1Y7X7-F1
#
_cell.length_a   1.000
_cell.length_b   1.000
_cell.length_c   1.000
_cell.angle_alpha   90.00
_cell.angle_beta   90.00
_cell.angle_gamma   90.00
#
_symmetry.space_group_name_H-M   'P 1'
#
loop_
_entity.id
_entity.type
_entity.pdbx_description
1 polymer ?
#
loop_
_entity_poly.entity_id
_entity_poly.type
_entity_poly.pdbx_seq_one_letter_code
_entity_poly.pdbx_strand_id
1 'polypeptide(L)'
;EHPLAEAIVSYAKEKSLEFLEVDHFEAIPGRGINATIDGKELFVGNRKLMSEKGIQTNEAETNLAQFEKEGKTAMLISVDNELRGVVAVADTVKDTAQQAIQKLHELGIEVA
;
A
#
# COMPACT_ATOMS: atom_id res chain seq x y z
N GLU A 1 8.91 -9.44 6.76
CA GLU A 1 7.47 -9.26 6.45
C GLU A 1 7.11 -7.80 6.53
N HIS A 2 6.25 -7.32 5.62
CA HIS A 2 5.80 -5.93 5.61
C HIS A 2 4.43 -5.87 6.29
N PRO A 3 4.24 -5.06 7.36
CA PRO A 3 2.95 -4.94 8.07
C PRO A 3 1.76 -4.66 7.15
N LEU A 4 2.02 -3.91 6.08
CA LEU A 4 1.08 -3.60 5.02
C LEU A 4 0.56 -4.83 4.27
N ALA A 5 1.44 -5.76 3.92
CA ALA A 5 1.08 -6.98 3.20
C ALA A 5 0.25 -7.92 4.09
N GLU A 6 0.60 -7.99 5.38
CA GLU A 6 -0.15 -8.80 6.36
C GLU A 6 -1.59 -8.30 6.53
N ALA A 7 -1.80 -6.98 6.57
CA ALA A 7 -3.13 -6.38 6.64
C ALA A 7 -4.00 -6.75 5.42
N ILE A 8 -3.42 -6.71 4.22
CA ILE A 8 -4.13 -7.08 2.99
C ILE A 8 -4.49 -8.56 2.97
N VAL A 9 -3.55 -9.43 3.32
CA VAL A 9 -3.77 -10.89 3.37
C VAL A 9 -4.83 -11.24 4.41
N SER A 10 -4.80 -10.60 5.57
CA SER A 10 -5.79 -10.81 6.64
C SER A 10 -7.19 -10.40 6.16
N TYR A 11 -7.33 -9.21 5.56
CA TYR A 11 -8.60 -8.76 5.01
C TYR A 11 -9.11 -9.68 3.89
N ALA A 12 -8.22 -10.17 3.00
CA ALA A 12 -8.59 -11.12 1.95
C ALA A 12 -9.11 -12.45 2.53
N LYS A 13 -8.47 -12.96 3.59
CA LYS A 13 -8.92 -14.16 4.32
C LYS A 13 -10.28 -13.95 5.00
N GLU A 14 -10.50 -12.81 5.64
CA GLU A 14 -11.81 -12.47 6.23
C GLU A 14 -12.93 -12.41 5.18
N LYS A 15 -12.60 -11.94 3.97
CA LYS A 15 -13.50 -11.94 2.82
C LYS A 15 -13.62 -13.30 2.13
N SER A 16 -12.92 -14.33 2.63
CA SER A 16 -12.89 -15.68 2.05
C SER A 16 -12.51 -15.66 0.56
N LEU A 17 -11.59 -14.77 0.19
CA LEU A 17 -11.06 -14.74 -1.18
C LEU A 17 -10.13 -15.92 -1.41
N GLU A 18 -10.23 -16.51 -2.59
CA GLU A 18 -9.28 -17.51 -3.04
C GLU A 18 -7.96 -16.84 -3.45
N PHE A 19 -6.85 -17.47 -3.08
CA PHE A 19 -5.52 -17.02 -3.46
C PHE A 19 -5.06 -17.77 -4.70
N LEU A 20 -4.63 -17.01 -5.71
CA LEU A 20 -4.02 -17.56 -6.92
C LEU A 20 -2.54 -17.86 -6.68
N GLU A 21 -2.02 -18.83 -7.42
CA GLU A 21 -0.59 -19.12 -7.44
C GLU A 21 0.15 -18.03 -8.22
N VAL A 22 1.36 -17.70 -7.76
CA VAL A 22 2.18 -16.64 -8.37
C VAL A 22 3.31 -17.30 -9.15
N ASP A 23 3.30 -17.13 -10.47
CA ASP A 23 4.28 -17.71 -11.39
C ASP A 23 5.66 -17.04 -11.26
N HIS A 24 5.64 -15.71 -11.10
CA HIS A 24 6.85 -14.90 -10.94
C HIS A 24 6.62 -13.79 -9.94
N PHE A 25 7.64 -13.46 -9.16
CA PHE A 25 7.60 -12.39 -8.17
C PHE A 25 8.94 -11.66 -8.11
N GLU A 26 8.89 -10.34 -8.13
CA GLU A 26 10.02 -9.45 -7.95
C GLU A 26 9.66 -8.29 -7.02
N ALA A 27 10.47 -8.08 -5.99
CA ALA A 27 10.39 -6.88 -5.17
C ALA A 27 11.22 -5.76 -5.80
N ILE A 28 10.63 -4.56 -5.91
CA ILE A 28 11.26 -3.36 -6.46
C ILE A 28 11.44 -2.35 -5.31
N PRO A 29 12.62 -2.30 -4.66
CA PRO A 29 12.83 -1.52 -3.45
C PRO A 29 12.44 -0.05 -3.60
N GLY A 30 11.65 0.45 -2.64
CA GLY A 30 11.16 1.83 -2.63
C GLY A 30 10.08 2.15 -3.68
N ARG A 31 9.59 1.16 -4.42
CA ARG A 31 8.57 1.34 -5.48
C ARG A 31 7.37 0.43 -5.31
N GLY A 32 7.60 -0.86 -5.08
CA GLY A 32 6.53 -1.85 -5.01
C GLY A 32 7.00 -3.25 -5.40
N ILE A 33 6.15 -3.98 -6.10
CA ILE A 33 6.39 -5.34 -6.59
C ILE A 33 5.92 -5.50 -8.04
N ASN A 34 6.53 -6.46 -8.73
CA ASN A 34 6.06 -7.02 -9.99
C ASN A 34 5.71 -8.50 -9.76
N ALA A 35 4.64 -8.98 -10.38
CA ALA A 35 4.27 -10.38 -10.33
C ALA A 35 3.67 -10.86 -11.65
N THR A 36 3.71 -12.17 -11.87
CA THR A 36 2.97 -12.83 -12.94
C THR A 36 2.01 -13.85 -12.34
N ILE A 37 0.74 -13.79 -12.75
CA ILE A 37 -0.31 -14.72 -12.32
C ILE A 37 -1.12 -15.09 -13.56
N ASP A 38 -1.27 -16.39 -13.85
CA ASP A 38 -1.98 -16.90 -15.02
C ASP A 38 -1.50 -16.24 -16.34
N GLY A 39 -0.18 -15.99 -16.43
CA GLY A 39 0.45 -15.33 -17.58
C GLY A 39 0.18 -13.83 -17.73
N LYS A 40 -0.50 -13.19 -16.77
CA LYS A 40 -0.73 -11.72 -16.75
C LYS A 40 0.34 -11.02 -15.94
N GLU A 41 0.79 -9.84 -16.38
CA GLU A 41 1.76 -9.03 -15.65
C GLU A 41 1.04 -8.06 -14.70
N LEU A 42 1.45 -8.05 -13.43
CA LEU A 42 0.87 -7.23 -12.38
C LEU A 42 1.93 -6.33 -11.75
N PHE A 43 1.62 -5.04 -11.60
CA PHE A 43 2.39 -4.13 -10.75
C PHE A 43 1.56 -3.67 -9.57
N VAL A 44 2.14 -3.72 -8.39
CA VAL A 44 1.55 -3.14 -7.16
C VAL A 44 2.57 -2.21 -6.54
N GLY A 45 2.26 -0.92 -6.42
CA GLY A 45 3.22 0.04 -5.89
C GLY A 45 2.80 1.50 -5.96
N ASN A 46 3.78 2.38 -5.89
CA ASN A 46 3.57 3.84 -5.90
C ASN A 46 3.52 4.42 -7.33
N ARG A 47 3.22 5.73 -7.41
CA ARG A 47 3.15 6.47 -8.69
C ARG A 47 4.42 6.38 -9.52
N LYS A 48 5.59 6.28 -8.89
CA LYS A 48 6.88 6.18 -9.59
C LYS A 48 6.98 4.87 -10.37
N LEU A 49 6.55 3.75 -9.78
CA LEU A 49 6.49 2.46 -10.48
C LEU A 49 5.56 2.55 -11.71
N MET A 50 4.37 3.12 -11.54
CA MET A 50 3.39 3.23 -12.61
C MET A 50 3.92 4.10 -13.76
N SER A 51 4.53 5.24 -13.44
CA SER A 51 5.13 6.13 -14.43
C SER A 51 6.27 5.46 -15.21
N GLU A 52 7.13 4.70 -14.55
CA GLU A 52 8.24 3.97 -15.19
C GLU A 52 7.76 2.85 -16.12
N LYS A 53 6.58 2.29 -15.86
CA LYS A 53 5.92 1.29 -16.71
C LYS A 53 4.99 1.91 -17.77
N GLY A 54 4.83 3.24 -17.78
CA GLY A 54 3.96 3.93 -18.72
C GLY A 54 2.46 3.77 -18.44
N ILE A 55 2.11 3.39 -17.21
CA ILE A 55 0.73 3.14 -16.77
C ILE A 55 0.09 4.46 -16.37
N GLN A 56 -1.06 4.79 -16.97
CA GLN A 56 -1.80 6.02 -16.66
C GLN A 56 -2.52 5.89 -15.31
N THR A 57 -2.37 6.89 -14.44
CA THR A 57 -2.94 6.89 -13.08
C THR A 57 -3.98 7.99 -12.85
N ASN A 58 -4.27 8.81 -13.85
CA ASN A 58 -5.08 10.03 -13.74
C ASN A 58 -6.44 9.81 -13.06
N GLU A 59 -7.09 8.68 -13.36
CA GLU A 59 -8.41 8.34 -12.80
C GLU A 59 -8.36 8.04 -11.29
N ALA A 60 -7.20 7.66 -10.76
CA ALA A 60 -7.02 7.34 -9.34
C ALA A 60 -6.42 8.49 -8.52
N GLU A 61 -5.94 9.57 -9.14
CA GLU A 61 -5.22 10.65 -8.43
C GLU A 61 -6.06 11.32 -7.34
N THR A 62 -7.35 11.54 -7.59
CA THR A 62 -8.26 12.12 -6.58
C THR A 62 -8.41 11.21 -5.36
N ASN A 63 -8.59 9.91 -5.57
CA ASN A 63 -8.72 8.94 -4.48
C ASN A 63 -7.41 8.77 -3.72
N LEU A 64 -6.28 8.72 -4.43
CA LEU A 64 -4.96 8.65 -3.81
C LEU A 64 -4.71 9.86 -2.89
N ALA A 65 -4.94 11.08 -3.40
CA ALA A 65 -4.74 12.29 -2.61
C ALA A 65 -5.66 12.32 -1.37
N GLN A 66 -6.88 11.82 -1.48
CA GLN A 66 -7.78 11.68 -0.34
C GLN A 66 -7.24 10.70 0.70
N PHE A 67 -6.84 9.49 0.28
CA PHE A 67 -6.32 8.48 1.21
C PHE A 67 -5.03 8.94 1.88
N GLU A 68 -4.14 9.60 1.15
CA GLU A 68 -2.90 10.17 1.69
C GLU A 68 -3.21 11.27 2.73
N LYS A 69 -4.20 12.12 2.47
CA LYS A 69 -4.67 13.13 3.43
C LYS A 69 -5.28 12.52 4.70
N GLU A 70 -5.89 11.35 4.57
CA GLU A 70 -6.41 10.56 5.70
C GLU A 70 -5.32 9.78 6.45
N GLY A 71 -4.04 9.95 6.09
CA GLY A 71 -2.91 9.27 6.74
C GLY A 71 -2.79 7.79 6.36
N LYS A 72 -3.41 7.38 5.25
CA LYS A 72 -3.35 6.00 4.75
C LYS A 72 -2.20 5.83 3.78
N THR A 73 -1.61 4.64 3.79
CA THR A 73 -0.68 4.22 2.74
C THR A 73 -1.50 3.65 1.58
N ALA A 74 -1.49 4.33 0.42
CA ALA A 74 -2.20 3.92 -0.77
C ALA A 74 -1.26 3.32 -1.83
N MET A 75 -1.62 2.16 -2.39
CA MET A 75 -0.90 1.48 -3.45
C MET A 75 -1.78 1.34 -4.68
N LEU A 76 -1.22 1.61 -5.84
CA LEU A 76 -1.82 1.40 -7.14
C LEU A 76 -1.63 -0.05 -7.58
N ILE A 77 -2.63 -0.60 -8.24
CA ILE A 77 -2.61 -1.96 -8.80
C ILE A 77 -2.89 -1.87 -10.28
N SER A 78 -2.03 -2.49 -11.08
CA SER A 78 -2.23 -2.66 -12.52
C SER A 78 -2.19 -4.14 -12.92
N VAL A 79 -2.85 -4.43 -14.04
CA VAL A 79 -2.85 -5.75 -14.69
C VAL A 79 -2.74 -5.51 -16.20
N ASP A 80 -1.78 -6.15 -16.86
CA ASP A 80 -1.52 -6.03 -18.30
C ASP A 80 -1.38 -4.56 -18.74
N ASN A 81 -0.58 -3.80 -17.98
CA ASN A 81 -0.28 -2.39 -18.20
C ASN A 81 -1.47 -1.42 -18.07
N GLU A 82 -2.60 -1.88 -17.55
CA GLU A 82 -3.76 -1.05 -17.24
C GLU A 82 -3.96 -0.91 -15.74
N LEU A 83 -4.26 0.30 -15.27
CA LEU A 83 -4.64 0.51 -13.89
C LEU A 83 -5.97 -0.20 -13.59
N ARG A 84 -6.01 -1.00 -12.53
CA ARG A 84 -7.22 -1.70 -12.07
C ARG A 84 -7.78 -1.15 -10.77
N GLY A 85 -6.97 -0.47 -9.96
CA GLY A 85 -7.47 0.18 -8.76
C GLY A 85 -6.40 0.60 -7.76
N VAL A 86 -6.87 0.90 -6.56
CA VAL A 86 -6.05 1.35 -5.42
C VAL A 86 -6.43 0.52 -4.19
N VAL A 87 -5.42 0.09 -3.43
CA VAL A 87 -5.60 -0.44 -2.08
C VAL A 87 -4.98 0.53 -1.09
N ALA A 88 -5.77 1.02 -0.15
CA ALA A 88 -5.32 1.91 0.91
C ALA A 88 -5.40 1.19 2.26
N VAL A 89 -4.30 1.20 3.00
CA VAL A 89 -4.23 0.62 4.35
C VAL A 89 -3.97 1.76 5.32
N ALA A 90 -4.82 1.83 6.35
CA ALA A 90 -4.63 2.78 7.44
C ALA A 90 -3.62 2.20 8.43
N ASP A 91 -2.65 3.01 8.84
CA ASP A 91 -1.92 2.73 10.07
C ASP A 91 -2.86 3.04 11.24
N THR A 92 -3.30 2.01 11.96
CA THR A 92 -3.90 2.23 13.27
C THR A 92 -2.80 2.74 14.19
N VAL A 93 -2.85 4.03 14.54
CA VAL A 93 -2.00 4.59 15.59
C VAL A 93 -2.20 3.70 16.83
N LYS A 94 -1.15 2.97 17.23
CA LYS A 94 -1.21 2.20 18.47
C LYS A 94 -1.44 3.19 19.62
N ASP A 95 -2.32 2.88 20.56
CA ASP A 95 -2.59 3.69 21.77
C ASP A 95 -1.31 4.12 22.52
N THR A 96 -0.24 3.35 22.33
CA THR A 96 1.11 3.62 22.85
C THR A 96 1.75 4.91 22.31
N ALA A 97 1.40 5.38 21.12
CA ALA A 97 1.97 6.59 20.54
C ALA A 97 1.52 7.85 21.31
N GLN A 98 0.25 7.89 21.72
CA GLN A 98 -0.28 8.98 22.54
C GLN A 98 0.39 9.01 23.93
N GLN A 99 0.59 7.84 24.54
CA GLN A 99 1.32 7.71 25.81
C GLN A 99 2.80 8.10 25.69
N ALA A 100 3.45 7.82 24.56
CA ALA A 100 4.83 8.18 24.30
C ALA A 100 5.00 9.70 24.12
N ILE A 101 4.13 10.34 23.34
CA ILE A 101 4.12 11.81 23.18
C ILE A 101 3.89 12.49 24.53
N GLN A 102 2.95 11.98 25.33
CA GLN A 102 2.67 12.53 26.65
C GLN A 102 3.89 12.45 27.59
N LYS A 103 4.60 11.32 27.61
CA LYS A 103 5.86 11.17 28.37
C LYS A 103 6.97 12.09 27.88
N LEU A 104 7.07 12.33 26.58
CA LEU A 104 8.08 13.25 26.02
C LEU A 104 7.78 14.70 26.41
N HIS A 105 6.50 15.10 26.38
CA HIS A 105 6.07 16.40 26.91
C HIS A 105 6.32 16.55 28.42
N GLU A 106 6.07 15.49 29.23
CA GLU A 106 6.39 15.46 30.66
C GLU A 106 7.90 15.65 30.94
N LEU A 107 8.75 15.23 30.01
CA LEU A 107 10.20 15.43 30.05
C LEU A 107 10.66 16.79 29.50
N GLY A 108 9.72 17.64 29.08
CA GLY A 108 10.00 18.97 28.51
C GLY A 108 10.56 18.94 27.09
N ILE A 109 10.40 17.83 26.37
CA ILE A 109 10.84 17.67 24.99
C ILE A 109 9.65 17.95 24.07
N GLU A 110 9.77 18.97 23.21
CA GLU A 110 8.76 19.24 22.18
C GLU A 110 8.83 18.20 21.05
N VAL A 111 7.68 17.63 20.71
CA VAL A 111 7.48 16.68 19.62
C VAL A 111 6.17 17.01 18.90
N ALA A 112 6.17 16.93 17.56
CA ALA A 112 5.03 17.26 16.69
C ALA A 112 4.39 16.00 16.09
#